data_AF-Q8S2S1-F1
#
_entry.id   AF-Q8S2S1-F1
#
_cell.length_a   1.000
_cell.length_b   1.000
_cell.length_c   1.000
_cell.angle_alpha   90.00
_cell.angle_beta   90.00
_cell.angle_gamma   90.00
#
_symmetry.space_group_name_H-M   'P 1'
#
loop_
_entity.id
_entity.type
_entity.pdbx_description
1 polymer ?
#
loop_
_entity_poly.entity_id
_entity_poly.type
_entity_poly.pdbx_seq_one_letter_code
_entity_poly.pdbx_strand_id
1 'polypeptide(L)'
;MNDGDVSRQIQQMVRFIRQEAEEKANEISVSAEEEFNIEKLQLVEAEKKKIRQDYEKKEKQADVRKKIDYSMQLNASRIKVLQAQDDIVNAMKDKAAKDLLNVSSDANAYKQLLKALIVQCLLRLKEPSVLLRCRKEDLGFVESVLDDAKEEYAGKAKVHAPEVAVDTEIFLPGPPKSHDSHDLHCAGGVVLASRDGKIVCENTLDARLDVAFRMKLPVIRRSLFGQVAA
;
A
#
# COMPACT_ATOMS: atom_id res chain seq x y z
N MET A 1 74.73 5.66 92.48
CA MET A 1 74.22 5.34 91.13
C MET A 1 74.86 6.32 90.17
N ASN A 2 75.39 5.86 89.03
CA ASN A 2 76.22 6.67 88.13
C ASN A 2 75.32 7.32 87.07
N ASP A 3 75.25 8.66 87.03
CA ASP A 3 74.34 9.42 86.13
C ASP A 3 74.52 9.08 84.64
N GLY A 4 75.71 8.65 84.23
CA GLY A 4 76.00 8.22 82.86
C GLY A 4 75.31 6.91 82.44
N ASP A 5 74.94 6.05 83.40
CA ASP A 5 74.22 4.81 83.12
C ASP A 5 72.71 5.07 82.98
N VAL A 6 72.17 5.98 83.80
CA VAL A 6 70.78 6.45 83.71
C VAL A 6 70.54 7.16 82.37
N SER A 7 71.47 8.01 81.94
CA SER A 7 71.38 8.70 80.64
C SER A 7 71.40 7.73 79.45
N ARG A 8 72.22 6.68 79.50
CA ARG A 8 72.24 5.62 78.47
C ARG A 8 70.93 4.83 78.42
N GLN A 9 70.34 4.51 79.57
CA GLN A 9 69.04 3.84 79.64
C GLN A 9 67.91 4.70 79.06
N ILE A 10 67.90 6.01 79.38
CA ILE A 10 66.92 6.96 78.81
C ILE A 10 67.09 7.06 77.29
N GLN A 11 68.32 7.13 76.77
CA GLN A 11 68.55 7.15 75.31
C GLN A 11 68.08 5.86 74.62
N GLN A 12 68.27 4.70 75.27
CA GLN A 12 67.76 3.43 74.75
C GLN A 12 66.23 3.41 74.73
N MET A 13 65.56 3.90 75.78
CA MET A 13 64.11 4.04 75.80
C MET A 13 63.60 5.01 74.72
N VAL A 14 64.26 6.14 74.50
CA VAL A 14 63.91 7.09 73.44
C VAL A 14 64.07 6.47 72.05
N ARG A 15 65.11 5.66 71.82
CA ARG A 15 65.30 4.92 70.56
C ARG A 15 64.20 3.89 70.35
N PHE A 16 63.83 3.15 71.39
CA PHE A 16 62.72 2.19 71.33
C PHE A 16 61.40 2.88 70.98
N ILE A 17 61.06 3.99 71.65
CA ILE A 17 59.84 4.76 71.37
C ILE A 17 59.82 5.28 69.92
N ARG A 18 60.98 5.73 69.40
CA ARG A 18 61.07 6.18 68.00
C ARG A 18 60.90 5.03 67.01
N GLN A 19 61.52 3.89 67.28
CA GLN A 19 61.40 2.71 66.42
C GLN A 19 59.95 2.19 66.42
N GLU A 20 59.31 2.10 67.59
CA GLU A 20 57.90 1.71 67.71
C GLU A 20 56.97 2.69 66.98
N ALA A 21 57.24 4.00 67.06
CA ALA A 21 56.48 5.01 66.32
C ALA A 21 56.68 4.89 64.80
N GLU A 22 57.90 4.57 64.35
CA GLU A 22 58.23 4.38 62.93
C GLU A 22 57.61 3.09 62.36
N GLU A 23 57.67 1.98 63.10
CA GLU A 23 57.01 0.73 62.75
C GLU A 23 55.49 0.92 62.65
N LYS A 24 54.89 1.63 63.62
CA LYS A 24 53.45 1.94 63.59
C LYS A 24 53.06 2.89 62.46
N ALA A 25 53.90 3.87 62.12
CA ALA A 25 53.67 4.74 60.98
C ALA A 25 53.74 3.96 59.65
N ASN A 26 54.71 3.04 59.53
CA ASN A 26 54.84 2.17 58.36
C ASN A 26 53.65 1.21 58.23
N GLU A 27 53.19 0.61 59.34
CA GLU A 27 52.00 -0.24 59.36
C GLU A 27 50.75 0.51 58.88
N ILE A 28 50.53 1.73 59.38
CA ILE A 28 49.42 2.59 58.93
C ILE A 28 49.55 2.92 57.44
N SER A 29 50.77 3.23 56.98
CA SER A 29 51.00 3.56 55.56
C SER A 29 50.69 2.38 54.64
N VAL A 30 51.18 1.18 54.99
CA VAL A 30 50.92 -0.04 54.21
C VAL A 30 49.43 -0.40 54.24
N SER A 31 48.79 -0.34 55.41
CA SER A 31 47.35 -0.59 55.53
C SER A 31 46.53 0.40 54.72
N ALA A 32 46.89 1.69 54.71
CA ALA A 32 46.20 2.70 53.93
C ALA A 32 46.36 2.51 52.41
N GLU A 33 47.54 2.07 51.96
CA GLU A 33 47.77 1.72 50.55
C GLU A 33 46.96 0.49 50.12
N GLU A 34 46.86 -0.52 50.97
CA GLU A 34 46.05 -1.70 50.71
C GLU A 34 44.56 -1.34 50.61
N GLU A 35 44.04 -0.58 51.59
CA GLU A 35 42.64 -0.11 51.58
C GLU A 35 42.34 0.75 50.35
N PHE A 36 43.23 1.69 50.01
CA PHE A 36 43.08 2.52 48.80
C PHE A 36 42.97 1.67 47.53
N ASN A 37 43.84 0.67 47.39
CA ASN A 37 43.82 -0.21 46.22
C ASN A 37 42.55 -1.04 46.15
N ILE A 38 42.05 -1.54 47.28
CA ILE A 38 40.80 -2.30 47.37
C ILE A 38 39.61 -1.41 46.98
N GLU A 39 39.47 -0.22 47.59
CA GLU A 39 38.36 0.69 47.29
C GLU A 39 38.37 1.17 45.83
N LYS A 40 39.55 1.55 45.33
CA LYS A 40 39.72 1.95 43.93
C LYS A 40 39.29 0.83 42.99
N LEU A 41 39.69 -0.41 43.26
CA LEU A 41 39.32 -1.56 42.43
C LEU A 41 37.81 -1.82 42.48
N GLN A 42 37.20 -1.77 43.67
CA GLN A 42 35.75 -1.91 43.85
C GLN A 42 34.97 -0.84 43.06
N LEU A 43 35.36 0.43 43.16
CA LEU A 43 34.73 1.53 42.42
C LEU A 43 34.84 1.33 40.91
N VAL A 44 36.03 0.98 40.43
CA VAL A 44 36.28 0.76 39.00
C VAL A 44 35.49 -0.46 38.49
N GLU A 45 35.43 -1.55 39.25
CA GLU A 45 34.68 -2.74 38.86
C GLU A 45 33.17 -2.50 38.85
N ALA A 46 32.64 -1.76 39.84
CA ALA A 46 31.23 -1.39 39.90
C ALA A 46 30.82 -0.56 38.67
N GLU A 47 31.57 0.49 38.33
CA GLU A 47 31.30 1.30 37.14
C GLU A 47 31.51 0.52 35.83
N LYS A 48 32.56 -0.29 35.72
CA LYS A 48 32.76 -1.19 34.57
C LYS A 48 31.59 -2.15 34.37
N LYS A 49 30.99 -2.65 35.45
CA LYS A 49 29.81 -3.53 35.38
C LYS A 49 28.60 -2.77 34.84
N LYS A 50 28.36 -1.55 35.33
CA LYS A 50 27.27 -0.69 34.86
C LYS A 50 27.42 -0.34 33.38
N ILE A 51 28.62 0.07 32.95
CA ILE A 51 28.93 0.35 31.55
C ILE A 51 28.68 -0.88 30.68
N ARG A 52 29.17 -2.07 31.09
CA ARG A 52 28.93 -3.31 30.33
C ARG A 52 27.44 -3.60 30.11
N GLN A 53 26.62 -3.45 31.15
CA GLN A 53 25.17 -3.66 31.04
C GLN A 53 24.49 -2.67 30.10
N ASP A 54 24.91 -1.41 30.11
CA ASP A 54 24.36 -0.38 29.21
C ASP A 54 24.75 -0.62 27.76
N TYR A 55 25.99 -1.05 27.50
CA TYR A 55 26.42 -1.42 26.15
C TYR A 55 25.73 -2.69 25.64
N GLU A 56 25.50 -3.69 26.49
CA GLU A 56 24.74 -4.88 26.11
C GLU A 56 23.30 -4.54 25.70
N LYS A 57 22.65 -3.60 26.40
CA LYS A 57 21.33 -3.09 26.01
C LYS A 57 21.37 -2.34 24.67
N LYS A 58 22.38 -1.48 24.46
CA LYS A 58 22.56 -0.74 23.20
C LYS A 58 22.83 -1.67 22.02
N GLU A 59 23.63 -2.70 22.22
CA GLU A 59 23.92 -3.73 21.22
C GLU A 59 22.64 -4.47 20.82
N LYS A 60 21.87 -4.97 21.80
CA LYS A 60 20.57 -5.63 21.54
C LYS A 60 19.59 -4.70 20.80
N GLN A 61 19.53 -3.42 21.17
CA GLN A 61 18.70 -2.44 20.47
C GLN A 61 19.16 -2.19 19.03
N ALA A 62 20.46 -2.10 18.80
CA ALA A 62 21.02 -1.93 17.46
C ALA A 62 20.72 -3.13 16.56
N ASP A 63 20.83 -4.36 17.09
CA ASP A 63 20.47 -5.58 16.36
C ASP A 63 18.99 -5.65 15.99
N VAL A 64 18.11 -5.31 16.94
CA VAL A 64 16.67 -5.25 16.67
C VAL A 64 16.37 -4.19 15.61
N ARG A 65 16.96 -3.01 15.70
CA ARG A 65 16.80 -1.95 14.72
C ARG A 65 17.27 -2.36 13.34
N LYS A 66 18.44 -3.01 13.24
CA LYS A 66 18.96 -3.55 11.97
C LYS A 66 18.01 -4.57 11.33
N LYS A 67 17.38 -5.44 12.13
CA LYS A 67 16.38 -6.40 11.63
C LYS A 67 15.11 -5.69 11.14
N ILE A 68 14.65 -4.66 11.85
CA ILE A 68 13.50 -3.84 11.44
C ILE A 68 13.80 -3.14 10.12
N ASP A 69 14.94 -2.46 10.02
CA ASP A 69 15.35 -1.71 8.83
C ASP A 69 15.46 -2.64 7.61
N TYR A 70 16.08 -3.81 7.78
CA TYR A 70 16.14 -4.83 6.75
C TYR A 70 14.75 -5.31 6.31
N SER A 71 13.86 -5.60 7.25
CA SER A 71 12.48 -6.01 6.96
C SER A 71 11.69 -4.90 6.25
N MET A 72 11.86 -3.65 6.67
CA MET A 72 11.22 -2.49 6.04
C MET A 72 11.72 -2.31 4.60
N GLN A 73 13.02 -2.44 4.36
CA GLN A 73 13.60 -2.34 3.03
C GLN A 73 13.11 -3.47 2.09
N LEU A 74 12.97 -4.69 2.62
CA LEU A 74 12.43 -5.82 1.85
C LEU A 74 10.96 -5.57 1.50
N ASN A 75 10.15 -5.12 2.47
CA ASN A 75 8.75 -4.81 2.22
C ASN A 75 8.58 -3.63 1.25
N ALA A 76 9.40 -2.59 1.36
CA ALA A 76 9.40 -1.48 0.42
C ALA A 76 9.75 -1.93 -1.01
N SER A 77 10.75 -2.80 -1.16
CA SER A 77 11.10 -3.40 -2.45
C SER A 77 9.96 -4.24 -3.02
N ARG A 78 9.31 -5.05 -2.17
CA ARG A 78 8.14 -5.86 -2.56
C ARG A 78 6.97 -4.99 -3.01
N ILE A 79 6.63 -3.93 -2.27
CA ILE A 79 5.54 -3.02 -2.62
C ILE A 79 5.83 -2.34 -3.97
N LYS A 80 7.06 -1.91 -4.22
CA LYS A 80 7.46 -1.32 -5.51
C LYS A 80 7.23 -2.27 -6.69
N VAL A 81 7.56 -3.55 -6.52
CA VAL A 81 7.30 -4.56 -7.56
C VAL A 81 5.79 -4.75 -7.78
N LEU A 82 5.01 -4.83 -6.71
CA LEU A 82 3.55 -4.96 -6.81
C LEU A 82 2.89 -3.76 -7.46
N GLN A 83 3.36 -2.54 -7.17
CA GLN A 83 2.90 -1.31 -7.82
C GLN A 83 3.22 -1.35 -9.31
N ALA A 84 4.47 -1.65 -9.68
CA ALA A 84 4.85 -1.75 -11.09
C ALA A 84 4.04 -2.82 -11.85
N GLN A 85 3.72 -3.95 -11.22
CA GLN A 85 2.86 -4.97 -11.80
C GLN A 85 1.42 -4.46 -12.02
N ASP A 86 0.88 -3.72 -11.05
CA ASP A 86 -0.46 -3.13 -11.17
C ASP A 86 -0.50 -2.04 -12.25
N ASP A 87 0.53 -1.20 -12.32
CA ASP A 87 0.68 -0.15 -13.32
C ASP A 87 0.68 -0.72 -14.75
N ILE A 88 1.39 -1.83 -14.99
CA ILE A 88 1.38 -2.52 -16.30
C ILE A 88 -0.02 -3.02 -16.65
N VAL A 89 -0.72 -3.60 -15.68
CA VAL A 89 -2.06 -4.16 -15.87
C VAL A 89 -3.09 -3.05 -16.13
N ASN A 90 -2.96 -1.91 -15.45
CA ASN A 90 -3.79 -0.72 -15.67
C ASN A 90 -3.47 -0.06 -17.02
N ALA A 91 -2.20 0.08 -17.39
CA ALA A 91 -1.80 0.60 -18.69
C ALA A 91 -2.35 -0.24 -19.86
N MET A 92 -2.40 -1.57 -19.69
CA MET A 92 -3.04 -2.46 -20.66
C MET A 92 -4.56 -2.20 -20.77
N LYS A 93 -5.24 -2.00 -19.63
CA LYS A 93 -6.66 -1.63 -19.61
C LYS A 93 -6.90 -0.30 -20.33
N ASP A 94 -6.06 0.69 -20.08
CA ASP A 94 -6.16 2.01 -20.70
C ASP A 94 -5.92 1.95 -22.21
N LYS A 95 -4.99 1.09 -22.66
CA LYS A 95 -4.79 0.84 -24.08
C LYS A 95 -6.02 0.19 -24.72
N ALA A 96 -6.62 -0.81 -24.06
CA ALA A 96 -7.87 -1.42 -24.53
C ALA A 96 -9.02 -0.40 -24.57
N ALA A 97 -9.12 0.52 -23.61
CA ALA A 97 -10.10 1.59 -23.61
C ALA A 97 -9.90 2.55 -24.80
N LYS A 98 -8.64 2.90 -25.12
CA LYS A 98 -8.31 3.69 -26.32
C LYS A 98 -8.68 2.95 -27.61
N ASP A 99 -8.43 1.65 -27.68
CA ASP A 99 -8.79 0.84 -28.85
C ASP A 99 -10.32 0.77 -29.04
N LEU A 100 -11.11 0.78 -27.95
CA LEU A 100 -12.57 0.83 -28.01
C LEU A 100 -13.12 2.12 -28.65
N LEU A 101 -12.39 3.23 -28.57
CA LEU A 101 -12.78 4.47 -29.26
C LEU A 101 -12.82 4.31 -30.78
N ASN A 102 -11.99 3.42 -31.33
CA ASN A 102 -11.93 3.20 -32.77
C ASN A 102 -13.08 2.33 -33.28
N VAL A 103 -13.81 1.64 -32.40
CA VAL A 103 -14.92 0.73 -32.79
C VAL A 103 -16.07 1.49 -33.44
N SER A 104 -16.28 2.77 -33.09
CA SER A 104 -17.29 3.62 -33.73
C SER A 104 -16.94 4.03 -35.16
N SER A 105 -15.70 3.79 -35.63
CA SER A 105 -15.27 4.14 -36.99
C SER A 105 -15.96 3.30 -38.06
N ASP A 106 -16.31 2.04 -37.76
CA ASP A 106 -17.10 1.20 -38.66
C ASP A 106 -18.59 1.34 -38.32
N ALA A 107 -19.27 2.19 -39.09
CA ALA A 107 -20.68 2.51 -38.90
C ALA A 107 -21.60 1.26 -38.97
N ASN A 108 -21.29 0.27 -39.83
CA ASN A 108 -22.16 -0.90 -39.98
C ASN A 108 -21.97 -1.88 -38.82
N ALA A 109 -20.72 -2.18 -38.46
CA ALA A 109 -20.43 -3.03 -37.31
C ALA A 109 -20.94 -2.40 -36.01
N TYR A 110 -20.77 -1.08 -35.85
CA TYR A 110 -21.23 -0.36 -34.66
C TYR A 110 -22.76 -0.32 -34.55
N LYS A 111 -23.50 -0.14 -35.65
CA LYS A 111 -24.97 -0.27 -35.66
C LYS A 111 -25.45 -1.63 -35.16
N GLN A 112 -24.85 -2.72 -35.66
CA GLN A 112 -25.19 -4.07 -35.23
C GLN A 112 -24.84 -4.31 -33.75
N LEU A 113 -23.72 -3.75 -33.29
CA LEU A 113 -23.34 -3.81 -31.87
C LEU A 113 -24.34 -3.05 -31.00
N LEU A 114 -24.73 -1.83 -31.37
CA LEU A 114 -25.72 -1.04 -30.64
C LEU A 114 -27.07 -1.77 -30.58
N LYS A 115 -27.51 -2.40 -31.68
CA LYS A 115 -28.72 -3.26 -31.69
C LYS A 115 -28.65 -4.32 -30.61
N ALA A 116 -27.58 -5.09 -30.60
CA ALA A 116 -27.37 -6.17 -29.65
C ALA A 116 -27.30 -5.66 -28.20
N LEU A 117 -26.67 -4.50 -27.96
CA LEU A 117 -26.58 -3.88 -26.64
C LEU A 117 -27.95 -3.41 -26.12
N ILE A 118 -28.78 -2.79 -26.98
CA ILE A 118 -30.13 -2.37 -26.62
C ILE A 118 -30.99 -3.58 -26.28
N VAL A 119 -31.00 -4.62 -27.13
CA VAL A 119 -31.74 -5.87 -26.89
C VAL A 119 -31.29 -6.52 -25.58
N GLN A 120 -29.99 -6.55 -25.31
CA GLN A 120 -29.46 -7.10 -24.06
C GLN A 120 -29.97 -6.33 -22.83
N CYS A 121 -30.02 -5.00 -22.89
CA CYS A 121 -30.56 -4.18 -21.81
C CYS A 121 -32.05 -4.42 -21.60
N LEU A 122 -32.85 -4.46 -22.67
CA LEU A 122 -34.29 -4.72 -22.60
C LEU A 122 -34.59 -6.08 -21.95
N LEU A 123 -33.84 -7.12 -22.34
CA LEU A 123 -33.97 -8.46 -21.75
C LEU A 123 -33.59 -8.52 -20.26
N ARG A 124 -32.73 -7.61 -19.79
CA ARG A 124 -32.30 -7.52 -18.39
C ARG A 124 -33.28 -6.71 -17.55
N LEU A 125 -33.79 -5.59 -18.06
CA LEU A 125 -34.74 -4.72 -17.36
C LEU A 125 -36.15 -5.35 -17.31
N LYS A 126 -36.62 -5.95 -18.41
CA LYS A 126 -37.96 -6.55 -18.55
C LYS A 126 -39.10 -5.61 -18.13
N GLU A 127 -38.96 -4.33 -18.45
CA GLU A 127 -39.97 -3.32 -18.15
C GLU A 127 -40.77 -2.92 -19.40
N PRO A 128 -42.03 -2.47 -19.23
CA PRO A 128 -42.88 -2.09 -20.35
C PRO A 128 -42.50 -0.74 -20.98
N SER A 129 -41.87 0.16 -20.22
CA SER A 129 -41.48 1.50 -20.66
C SER A 129 -40.11 1.85 -20.09
N VAL A 130 -39.16 2.20 -20.96
CA VAL A 130 -37.76 2.47 -20.61
C VAL A 130 -37.27 3.75 -21.27
N LEU A 131 -36.35 4.44 -20.60
CA LEU A 131 -35.65 5.62 -21.08
C LEU A 131 -34.25 5.22 -21.55
N LEU A 132 -33.89 5.55 -22.79
CA LEU A 132 -32.60 5.25 -23.39
C LEU A 132 -31.75 6.53 -23.45
N ARG A 133 -30.56 6.48 -22.87
CA ARG A 133 -29.53 7.51 -22.99
C ARG A 133 -28.37 7.00 -23.83
N CYS A 134 -27.98 7.79 -24.82
CA CYS A 134 -26.83 7.53 -25.69
C CYS A 134 -25.97 8.79 -25.82
N ARG A 135 -24.87 8.70 -26.55
CA ARG A 135 -24.14 9.90 -26.95
C ARG A 135 -24.91 10.71 -27.97
N LYS A 136 -24.61 12.01 -28.01
CA LYS A 136 -25.17 12.93 -29.01
C LYS A 136 -24.78 12.54 -30.44
N GLU A 137 -23.56 12.03 -30.64
CA GLU A 137 -23.06 11.54 -31.93
C GLU A 137 -23.74 10.23 -32.37
N ASP A 138 -24.18 9.42 -31.41
CA ASP A 138 -24.76 8.09 -31.67
C ASP A 138 -26.28 8.13 -31.89
N LEU A 139 -26.92 9.28 -31.69
CA LEU A 139 -28.37 9.42 -31.74
C LEU A 139 -28.95 8.93 -33.08
N GLY A 140 -28.36 9.33 -34.21
CA GLY A 140 -28.82 8.88 -35.52
C GLY A 140 -28.66 7.36 -35.74
N PHE A 141 -27.62 6.76 -35.15
CA PHE A 141 -27.44 5.30 -35.20
C PHE A 141 -28.49 4.59 -34.34
N VAL A 142 -28.72 5.08 -33.13
CA VAL A 142 -29.69 4.51 -32.19
C VAL A 142 -31.11 4.58 -32.74
N GLU A 143 -31.53 5.73 -33.28
CA GLU A 143 -32.86 5.91 -33.89
C GLU A 143 -33.08 4.92 -35.04
N SER A 144 -32.06 4.70 -35.89
CA SER A 144 -32.16 3.77 -37.01
C SER A 144 -32.28 2.29 -36.59
N VAL A 145 -31.86 1.94 -35.38
CA VAL A 145 -31.77 0.57 -34.87
C VAL A 145 -32.87 0.25 -33.85
N LEU A 146 -33.57 1.29 -33.37
CA LEU A 146 -34.50 1.19 -32.25
C LEU A 146 -35.69 0.27 -32.54
N ASP A 147 -36.32 0.40 -33.71
CA ASP A 147 -37.49 -0.39 -34.09
C ASP A 147 -37.13 -1.87 -34.30
N ASP A 148 -36.03 -2.08 -35.02
CA ASP A 148 -35.36 -3.36 -35.19
C ASP A 148 -35.06 -4.07 -33.85
N ALA A 149 -34.59 -3.33 -32.85
CA ALA A 149 -34.28 -3.85 -31.52
C ALA A 149 -35.54 -4.20 -30.71
N LYS A 150 -36.61 -3.40 -30.85
CA LYS A 150 -37.91 -3.68 -30.22
C LYS A 150 -38.53 -4.96 -30.75
N GLU A 151 -38.51 -5.16 -32.07
CA GLU A 151 -39.01 -6.38 -32.70
C GLU A 151 -38.22 -7.61 -32.26
N GLU A 152 -36.88 -7.52 -32.23
CA GLU A 152 -36.04 -8.62 -31.77
C GLU A 152 -36.28 -8.97 -30.30
N TYR A 153 -36.47 -7.96 -29.44
CA TYR A 153 -36.85 -8.18 -28.05
C TYR A 153 -38.23 -8.85 -27.94
N ALA A 154 -39.24 -8.36 -28.66
CA ALA A 154 -40.59 -8.91 -28.65
C ALA A 154 -40.59 -10.39 -29.09
N GLY A 155 -39.81 -10.73 -30.12
CA GLY A 155 -39.62 -12.10 -30.59
C GLY A 155 -38.96 -13.02 -29.55
N LYS A 156 -37.90 -12.55 -28.88
CA LYS A 156 -37.17 -13.34 -27.86
C LYS A 156 -37.94 -13.49 -26.56
N ALA A 157 -38.58 -12.42 -26.10
CA ALA A 157 -39.28 -12.38 -24.82
C ALA A 157 -40.75 -12.80 -24.91
N LYS A 158 -41.30 -12.98 -26.12
CA LYS A 158 -42.71 -13.34 -26.40
C LYS A 158 -43.71 -12.39 -25.73
N VAL A 159 -43.37 -11.10 -25.68
CA VAL A 159 -44.17 -10.02 -25.09
C VAL A 159 -44.35 -8.90 -26.12
N HIS A 160 -45.25 -7.96 -25.82
CA HIS A 160 -45.42 -6.76 -26.65
C HIS A 160 -44.15 -5.90 -26.65
N ALA A 161 -43.96 -5.17 -27.75
CA ALA A 161 -42.84 -4.26 -27.91
C ALA A 161 -42.88 -3.19 -26.79
N PRO A 162 -41.78 -3.00 -26.04
CA PRO A 162 -41.72 -2.02 -24.97
C PRO A 162 -41.65 -0.61 -25.56
N GLU A 163 -42.20 0.35 -24.83
CA GLU A 163 -42.04 1.77 -25.12
C GLU A 163 -40.60 2.17 -24.77
N VAL A 164 -39.81 2.54 -25.78
CA VAL A 164 -38.43 3.03 -25.60
C VAL A 164 -38.39 4.49 -25.99
N ALA A 165 -38.25 5.38 -25.01
CA ALA A 165 -38.09 6.81 -25.23
C ALA A 165 -36.60 7.17 -25.21
N VAL A 166 -36.09 7.84 -26.24
CA VAL A 166 -34.71 8.34 -26.25
C VAL A 166 -34.68 9.68 -25.51
N ASP A 167 -33.79 9.80 -24.53
CA ASP A 167 -33.59 11.03 -23.76
C ASP A 167 -32.86 12.06 -24.65
N THR A 168 -33.55 13.15 -24.99
CA THR A 168 -32.99 14.25 -25.81
C THR A 168 -32.45 15.40 -24.96
N GLU A 169 -32.61 15.34 -23.64
CA GLU A 169 -32.15 16.37 -22.70
C GLU A 169 -30.82 15.99 -22.05
N ILE A 170 -30.66 14.70 -21.69
CA ILE A 170 -29.49 14.17 -20.99
C ILE A 170 -28.77 13.13 -21.85
N PHE A 171 -27.65 13.55 -22.46
CA PHE A 171 -26.78 12.67 -23.23
C PHE A 171 -25.65 12.08 -22.41
N LEU A 172 -25.14 10.92 -22.84
CA LEU A 172 -23.89 10.38 -22.32
C LEU A 172 -22.71 11.30 -22.67
N PRO A 173 -21.66 11.32 -21.84
CA PRO A 173 -20.46 12.09 -22.13
C PRO A 173 -19.86 11.71 -23.48
N GLY A 174 -19.32 12.72 -24.18
CA GLY A 174 -18.70 12.56 -25.49
C GLY A 174 -17.40 11.76 -25.46
N PRO A 175 -16.80 11.49 -26.63
CA PRO A 175 -15.45 10.95 -26.69
C PRO A 175 -14.44 11.91 -26.03
N PRO A 176 -13.33 11.40 -25.48
CA PRO A 176 -12.33 12.25 -24.82
C PRO A 176 -11.76 13.26 -25.80
N LYS A 177 -11.81 14.55 -25.45
CA LYS A 177 -11.37 15.66 -26.32
C LYS A 177 -9.85 15.86 -26.30
N SER A 178 -9.16 15.39 -25.27
CA SER A 178 -7.70 15.41 -25.17
C SER A 178 -7.18 14.26 -24.29
N HIS A 179 -5.87 13.97 -24.37
CA HIS A 179 -5.21 12.92 -23.59
C HIS A 179 -5.19 13.16 -22.07
N ASP A 180 -5.38 14.42 -21.63
CA ASP A 180 -5.25 14.87 -20.23
C ASP A 180 -6.54 15.47 -19.65
N SER A 181 -7.68 15.38 -20.36
CA SER A 181 -8.94 15.86 -19.80
C SER A 181 -9.47 14.87 -18.76
N HIS A 182 -9.54 15.29 -17.49
CA HIS A 182 -10.27 14.60 -16.41
C HIS A 182 -11.81 14.62 -16.61
N ASP A 183 -12.28 15.10 -17.77
CA ASP A 183 -13.68 15.13 -18.11
C ASP A 183 -14.23 13.70 -18.25
N LEU A 184 -15.49 13.51 -17.86
CA LEU A 184 -16.18 12.26 -18.12
C LEU A 184 -16.17 12.03 -19.63
N HIS A 185 -15.67 10.86 -20.03
CA HIS A 185 -15.67 10.40 -21.40
C HIS A 185 -16.35 9.04 -21.47
N CYS A 186 -16.86 8.71 -22.64
CA CYS A 186 -17.40 7.39 -22.91
C CYS A 186 -16.85 6.96 -24.28
N ALA A 187 -16.65 5.66 -24.53
CA ALA A 187 -16.17 5.11 -25.80
C ALA A 187 -17.27 4.59 -26.73
N GLY A 188 -18.34 3.99 -26.20
CA GLY A 188 -19.61 3.81 -26.95
C GLY A 188 -20.74 3.27 -26.08
N GLY A 189 -21.87 2.98 -26.71
CA GLY A 189 -22.94 2.18 -26.12
C GLY A 189 -24.10 2.99 -25.54
N VAL A 190 -24.90 2.31 -24.72
CA VAL A 190 -26.20 2.82 -24.26
C VAL A 190 -26.41 2.57 -22.77
N VAL A 191 -27.16 3.47 -22.14
CA VAL A 191 -27.66 3.30 -20.78
C VAL A 191 -29.17 3.30 -20.85
N LEU A 192 -29.81 2.24 -20.38
CA LEU A 192 -31.26 2.19 -20.28
C LEU A 192 -31.67 2.33 -18.81
N ALA A 193 -32.68 3.13 -18.55
CA ALA A 193 -33.29 3.26 -17.25
C ALA A 193 -34.78 2.92 -17.31
N SER A 194 -35.35 2.51 -16.18
CA SER A 194 -36.80 2.52 -16.01
C SER A 194 -37.36 3.93 -16.22
N ARG A 195 -38.64 4.05 -16.58
CA ARG A 195 -39.34 5.34 -16.67
C ARG A 195 -39.29 6.14 -15.37
N ASP A 196 -39.19 5.48 -14.22
CA ASP A 196 -39.05 6.14 -12.91
C ASP A 196 -37.60 6.43 -12.51
N GLY A 197 -36.63 6.03 -13.34
CA GLY A 197 -35.19 6.23 -13.13
C GLY A 197 -34.58 5.38 -12.02
N LYS A 198 -35.32 4.47 -11.37
CA LYS A 198 -34.81 3.71 -10.22
C LYS A 198 -33.90 2.56 -10.62
N ILE A 199 -34.23 1.87 -11.71
CA ILE A 199 -33.44 0.76 -12.23
C ILE A 199 -32.68 1.26 -13.44
N VAL A 200 -31.34 1.20 -13.39
CA VAL A 200 -30.45 1.64 -14.47
C VAL A 200 -29.58 0.47 -14.90
N CYS A 201 -29.61 0.17 -16.20
CA CYS A 201 -28.78 -0.80 -16.87
C CYS A 201 -27.73 -0.07 -17.70
N GLU A 202 -26.54 0.08 -17.14
CA GLU A 202 -25.38 0.65 -17.82
C GLU A 202 -24.73 -0.41 -18.71
N ASN A 203 -24.81 -0.22 -20.04
CA ASN A 203 -24.23 -1.13 -21.02
C ASN A 203 -23.36 -0.36 -22.03
N THR A 204 -22.61 0.60 -21.50
CA THR A 204 -21.55 1.32 -22.22
C THR A 204 -20.36 0.39 -22.48
N LEU A 205 -19.58 0.69 -23.52
CA LEU A 205 -18.37 -0.11 -23.82
C LEU A 205 -17.36 -0.04 -22.66
N ASP A 206 -17.29 1.10 -21.98
CA ASP A 206 -16.40 1.33 -20.84
C ASP A 206 -16.79 0.46 -19.63
N ALA A 207 -18.07 0.47 -19.25
CA ALA A 207 -18.57 -0.38 -18.15
C ALA A 207 -18.39 -1.87 -18.45
N ARG A 208 -18.57 -2.27 -19.71
CA ARG A 208 -18.33 -3.66 -20.14
C ARG A 208 -16.86 -4.04 -20.06
N LEU A 209 -15.95 -3.14 -20.47
CA LEU A 209 -14.51 -3.35 -20.34
C LEU A 209 -14.14 -3.52 -18.87
N ASP A 210 -14.68 -2.68 -17.98
CA ASP A 210 -14.45 -2.77 -16.53
C ASP A 210 -14.90 -4.10 -15.94
N VAL A 211 -16.10 -4.56 -16.28
CA VAL A 211 -16.62 -5.85 -15.82
C VAL A 211 -15.76 -7.00 -16.36
N ALA A 212 -15.44 -6.98 -17.66
CA ALA A 212 -14.60 -8.00 -18.28
C ALA A 212 -13.20 -8.04 -17.66
N PHE A 213 -12.59 -6.87 -17.44
CA PHE A 213 -11.29 -6.72 -16.82
C PHE A 213 -11.27 -7.28 -15.40
N ARG A 214 -12.25 -6.94 -14.55
CA ARG A 214 -12.35 -7.47 -13.18
C ARG A 214 -12.49 -8.99 -13.16
N MET A 215 -13.33 -9.56 -14.03
CA MET A 215 -13.52 -11.02 -14.09
C MET A 215 -12.29 -11.76 -14.64
N LYS A 216 -11.57 -11.15 -15.60
CA LYS A 216 -10.40 -11.75 -16.25
C LYS A 216 -9.08 -11.39 -15.58
N LEU A 217 -9.08 -10.52 -14.58
CA LEU A 217 -7.88 -10.07 -13.86
C LEU A 217 -7.00 -11.23 -13.37
N PRO A 218 -7.53 -12.34 -12.81
CA PRO A 218 -6.70 -13.47 -12.40
C PRO A 218 -6.00 -14.16 -13.58
N VAL A 219 -6.67 -14.24 -14.73
CA VAL A 219 -6.14 -14.85 -15.96
C VAL A 219 -5.09 -13.94 -16.58
N ILE A 220 -5.37 -12.64 -16.66
CA ILE A 220 -4.45 -11.60 -17.14
C ILE A 220 -3.15 -11.64 -16.33
N ARG A 221 -3.25 -11.57 -14.99
CA ARG A 221 -2.06 -11.60 -14.11
C ARG A 221 -1.26 -12.88 -14.28
N ARG A 222 -1.92 -14.03 -14.39
CA ARG A 222 -1.26 -15.32 -14.64
C ARG A 222 -0.55 -15.35 -16.00
N SER A 223 -1.15 -14.75 -17.03
CA SER A 223 -0.56 -14.73 -18.37
C SER A 223 0.61 -13.76 -18.49
N LEU A 224 0.56 -12.62 -17.80
CA LEU A 224 1.60 -11.58 -17.87
C LEU A 224 2.79 -11.88 -16.96
N PHE A 225 2.54 -12.39 -15.75
CA PHE A 225 3.57 -12.56 -14.72
C PHE A 225 3.86 -14.02 -14.38
N GLY A 226 3.17 -14.97 -15.01
CA GLY A 226 3.28 -16.40 -14.70
C GLY A 226 2.53 -16.81 -13.43
N GLN A 227 2.69 -18.06 -13.02
CA GLN A 227 2.31 -18.48 -11.67
C GLN A 227 3.35 -17.92 -10.70
N VAL A 228 2.88 -17.14 -9.72
CA VAL A 228 3.67 -16.89 -8.51
C VAL A 228 3.82 -18.24 -7.84
N ALA A 229 4.98 -18.88 -8.01
CA ALA A 229 5.35 -20.03 -7.20
C ALA A 229 5.40 -19.53 -5.75
N ALA A 230 4.45 -20.02 -4.94
CA ALA A 230 4.40 -19.77 -3.51
C ALA A 230 5.56 -20.48 -2.80
#